data_AF-A0A3B9SII6-F1
#
_entry.id   AF-A0A3B9SII6-F1
#
_cell.length_a   1.000
_cell.length_b   1.000
_cell.length_c   1.000
_cell.angle_alpha   90.00
_cell.angle_beta   90.00
_cell.angle_gamma   90.00
#
_symmetry.space_group_name_H-M   'P 1'
#
loop_
_entity.id
_entity.type
_entity.pdbx_description
1 polymer ?
#
loop_
_entity_poly.entity_id
_entity_poly.type
_entity_poly.pdbx_seq_one_letter_code
_entity_poly.pdbx_strand_id
1 'polypeptide(L)' 'MAINREHKDRLFRAIFGREEHKSWTLSLYNAINNSDYTNPDDIQLTVIEDVIYMGMKNDVSFIIG' A
#
# COMPACT_ATOMS: atom_id res chain seq x y z
N MET A 1 -12.34 19.14 -16.23
CA MET A 1 -12.14 17.68 -16.22
C MET A 1 -12.49 17.18 -14.82
N ALA A 2 -13.59 16.45 -14.66
CA ALA A 2 -13.95 15.89 -13.36
C ALA A 2 -13.00 14.73 -13.07
N ILE A 3 -12.17 14.87 -12.03
CA ILE A 3 -11.35 13.77 -11.54
C ILE A 3 -12.33 12.77 -10.92
N ASN A 4 -12.57 11.65 -11.61
CA ASN A 4 -13.37 10.56 -11.07
C ASN A 4 -12.56 9.87 -9.95
N ARG A 5 -12.94 10.15 -8.70
CA ARG A 5 -12.29 9.62 -7.50
C ARG A 5 -12.43 8.11 -7.39
N GLU A 6 -13.58 7.54 -7.75
CA GLU A 6 -13.79 6.09 -7.73
C GLU A 6 -12.82 5.35 -8.65
N HIS A 7 -12.49 5.92 -9.81
CA HIS A 7 -11.59 5.26 -10.76
C HIS A 7 -10.13 5.25 -10.28
N LYS A 8 -9.69 6.29 -9.56
CA LYS A 8 -8.34 6.37 -8.99
C LYS A 8 -8.14 5.35 -7.86
N ASP A 9 -9.09 5.23 -6.94
CA ASP A 9 -8.98 4.30 -5.81
C ASP A 9 -8.94 2.84 -6.28
N ARG A 10 -9.71 2.52 -7.33
CA ARG A 10 -9.71 1.18 -7.94
C ARG A 10 -8.37 0.83 -8.58
N LEU A 11 -7.73 1.78 -9.26
CA LEU A 11 -6.40 1.57 -9.85
C LEU A 11 -5.31 1.49 -8.79
N PHE A 12 -5.36 2.36 -7.78
CA PHE A 12 -4.40 2.33 -6.67
C PHE A 12 -4.44 0.98 -5.94
N ARG A 13 -5.64 0.45 -5.69
CA ARG A 13 -5.84 -0.91 -5.18
C ARG A 13 -5.40 -2.01 -6.10
N ALA A 14 -5.65 -1.89 -7.40
CA ALA A 14 -5.20 -2.88 -8.35
C ALA A 14 -3.66 -2.97 -8.37
N ILE A 15 -2.97 -1.83 -8.22
CA ILE A 15 -1.51 -1.76 -8.26
C ILE A 15 -0.87 -2.11 -6.91
N PHE A 16 -1.39 -1.61 -5.78
CA PHE A 16 -0.72 -1.73 -4.47
C PHE A 16 -1.48 -2.58 -3.44
N GLY A 17 -2.73 -2.97 -3.73
CA GLY A 17 -3.61 -3.69 -2.79
C GLY A 17 -3.72 -5.19 -3.07
N ARG A 18 -2.80 -5.78 -3.84
CA ARG A 18 -2.81 -7.20 -4.19
C ARG A 18 -1.50 -7.88 -3.82
N GLU A 19 -1.58 -9.15 -3.44
CA GLU A 19 -0.39 -9.94 -3.08
C GLU A 19 0.62 -10.07 -4.23
N GLU A 20 0.13 -10.18 -5.47
CA GLU A 20 0.95 -10.24 -6.69
C GLU A 20 1.87 -9.02 -6.89
N HIS A 21 1.57 -7.90 -6.23
CA HIS A 21 2.31 -6.65 -6.35
C HIS A 21 3.02 -6.22 -5.05
N LYS A 22 3.22 -7.14 -4.09
CA LYS A 22 3.89 -6.83 -2.80
C LYS A 22 5.24 -6.14 -2.96
N SER A 23 6.01 -6.41 -4.00
CA SER A 23 7.29 -5.72 -4.27
C SER A 23 7.12 -4.23 -4.60
N TRP A 24 6.06 -3.87 -5.32
CA TRP A 24 5.72 -2.47 -5.61
C TRP A 24 5.16 -1.79 -4.37
N THR A 25 4.34 -2.49 -3.59
CA THR A 25 3.85 -2.02 -2.29
C THR A 25 5.01 -1.77 -1.32
N LEU A 26 6.03 -2.64 -1.30
CA LEU A 26 7.24 -2.48 -0.47
C LEU A 26 8.04 -1.25 -0.87
N SER A 27 8.20 -1.04 -2.17
CA SER A 27 8.89 0.14 -2.70
C SER A 27 8.16 1.43 -2.31
N LEU A 28 6.83 1.43 -2.39
CA LEU A 28 6.01 2.56 -1.95
C LEU A 28 6.12 2.80 -0.44
N TYR A 29 6.04 1.73 0.36
CA TYR A 29 6.20 1.80 1.81
C TYR A 29 7.57 2.40 2.18
N ASN A 30 8.65 1.92 1.57
CA ASN A 30 10.00 2.42 1.79
C ASN A 30 10.14 3.90 1.46
N ALA A 31 9.60 4.32 0.31
CA ALA A 31 9.66 5.72 -0.12
C ALA A 31 8.92 6.67 0.83
N ILE A 32 7.82 6.22 1.44
CA ILE A 32 7.00 7.03 2.35
C ILE A 32 7.66 7.12 3.73
N ASN A 33 8.25 6.01 4.19
CA ASN A 33 8.75 5.89 5.57
C ASN A 33 10.24 6.12 5.71
N ASN A 34 10.89 6.41 4.59
CA ASN A 34 12.33 6.55 4.52
C ASN A 34 13.02 5.32 5.17
N SER A 35 12.55 4.13 4.78
CA SER A 35 13.03 2.82 5.21
C SER A 35 13.56 2.04 4.01
N ASP A 36 14.29 0.96 4.26
CA ASP A 36 14.94 0.14 3.24
C ASP A 36 14.66 -1.36 3.42
N TYR A 37 13.39 -1.74 3.62
CA TYR A 37 13.02 -3.16 3.69
C TYR A 37 13.18 -3.83 2.32
N THR A 38 13.66 -5.06 2.31
CA THR A 38 13.97 -5.80 1.07
C THR A 38 13.13 -7.05 0.86
N ASN A 39 12.40 -7.49 1.90
CA ASN A 39 11.58 -8.69 1.86
C ASN A 39 10.09 -8.35 1.70
N PRO A 40 9.47 -8.61 0.54
CA PRO A 40 8.06 -8.32 0.30
C PRO A 40 7.11 -9.15 1.15
N ASP A 41 7.53 -10.32 1.65
CA ASP A 41 6.70 -11.19 2.49
C ASP A 41 6.45 -10.61 3.89
N ASP A 42 7.25 -9.62 4.30
CA ASP A 42 7.09 -8.93 5.58
C ASP A 42 5.99 -7.84 5.52
N ILE A 43 5.50 -7.51 4.33
CA ILE A 43 4.37 -6.60 4.16
C ILE A 43 3.05 -7.29 4.53
N GLN A 44 2.29 -6.59 5.37
CA GLN A 44 0.91 -6.89 5.67
C GLN A 44 0.00 -5.92 4.93
N LEU A 45 -0.74 -6.46 3.96
CA LEU A 45 -1.80 -5.76 3.24
C LEU A 45 -3.14 -6.07 3.91
N THR A 46 -3.87 -5.03 4.31
CA THR A 46 -5.25 -5.17 4.77
C THR A 46 -6.13 -4.19 4.01
N VAL A 47 -7.25 -4.67 3.47
CA VAL A 47 -8.17 -3.86 2.67
C VAL A 47 -9.51 -3.85 3.41
N ILE A 48 -9.94 -2.68 3.88
CA ILE A 48 -11.24 -2.48 4.55
C ILE A 48 -11.94 -1.33 3.82
N GLU A 49 -13.21 -1.52 3.43
CA GLU A 49 -14.12 -0.46 2.97
C GLU A 49 -13.42 0.70 2.22
N ASP A 50 -12.93 0.44 1.01
CA ASP A 50 -12.26 1.46 0.19
C ASP A 50 -10.86 1.99 0.59
N VAL A 51 -10.30 1.54 1.71
CA VAL A 51 -8.93 1.89 2.14
C VAL A 51 -7.94 0.72 1.96
N ILE A 52 -6.67 1.02 1.68
CA ILE A 52 -5.54 0.09 1.75
C ILE A 52 -4.72 0.42 2.99
N TYR A 53 -4.55 -0.56 3.87
CA TYR A 53 -3.65 -0.51 5.00
C TYR A 53 -2.38 -1.29 4.66
N MET A 54 -1.24 -0.62 4.79
CA MET A 54 0.10 -1.19 4.60
C MET A 54 0.82 -1.14 5.95
N GLY A 55 1.16 -2.31 6.47
CA GLY A 55 1.99 -2.44 7.68
C GLY A 55 3.21 -3.30 7.40
N MET A 56 4.27 -3.11 8.18
CA MET A 56 5.38 -4.04 8.25
C MET A 56 5.23 -4.90 9.50
N LYS A 57 5.48 -6.20 9.36
CA LYS A 57 5.44 -7.11 10.51
C LYS A 57 6.46 -6.65 11.56
N ASN A 58 5.98 -6.34 12.76
CA ASN A 58 6.74 -5.80 13.90
C ASN A 58 7.13 -4.31 13.86
N ASP A 59 6.52 -3.50 13.00
CA ASP A 59 6.65 -2.04 13.01
C ASP A 59 5.30 -1.32 13.14
N VAL A 60 5.29 -0.13 13.76
CA VAL A 60 4.08 0.66 14.01
C VAL A 60 3.62 1.30 12.68
N SER A 61 2.41 0.95 12.22
CA SER A 61 1.83 1.48 10.98
C SER A 61 1.32 2.92 11.12
N PHE A 62 1.51 3.74 10.08
CA PHE A 62 0.99 5.12 9.97
C PHE A 62 -0.09 5.19 8.88
N ILE A 63 -1.02 6.12 9.07
CA ILE A 63 -2.17 6.35 8.20
C ILE A 63 -1.80 7.45 7.20
N ILE A 64 -2.02 7.20 5.91
CA ILE A 64 -2.05 8.25 4.90
C ILE A 64 -3.49 8.40 4.47
N GLY A 65 -4.08 9.53 4.85
CA GLY A 65 -5.40 9.99 4.42
C GLY A 65 -5.28 11.21 3.53
#